data_AF-A0A940FD04-F1
#
_entry.id   AF-A0A940FD04-F1
#
_cell.length_a   1.000
_cell.length_b   1.000
_cell.length_c   1.000
_cell.angle_alpha   90.00
_cell.angle_beta   90.00
_cell.angle_gamma   90.00
#
_symmetry.space_group_name_H-M   'P 1'
#
loop_
_entity.id
_entity.type
_entity.pdbx_description
1 polymer ?
#
loop_
_entity_poly.entity_id
_entity_poly.type
_entity_poly.pdbx_seq_one_letter_code
_entity_poly.pdbx_strand_id
1 'polypeptide(L)'
;MSKIENVFGSLRTLLPQRFWPQVDKPADPAAPKPSAGDVLVLTPAKPAAPKAPPKTDGLSAEEIGLLQEGLLPRNYSDLKACLEANGREAAIALARKGLEGPFSPKYGDPVAMLETAQRLKNDPELMRMVKDVRKGDILLQTWNNNDLVSEMTGGPFIHAVLCVSDEAPPEFIEAMGITGDPDAPGSNVVRRSPLAENSYAAVSTRIIRPTEGMPEAEAAKAIDRAVRYAERQLGKPYDYSFTNHNGKGKLTDAFYCSELTYLAYTSLRGANIDFPISKSSDRDQLMVALEAVIDGLKPKDKPALMDRAMKFVNQSPKPDTKAMVRFLVDEVLAKCYATEGISKTPGERERLKATIGKLMEGEGFTRFEGASEAYRKSEAAGEFGGVMGFFARQQALGAIGTGFVMDAAELVSNSGVNFLEAAKTTKDLLVAILPHSETFAAYLYGPKDARTAAVGNMLDRIDWVKQELGDVPLIGDWVDDLPARSRPAIKSDFVSPTDLAYAPFTHYDYNVKPGHPLDPPVDQAS
;
A
#
# COMPACT_ATOMS: atom_id res chain seq x y z
N MET A 1 21.83 14.73 30.50
CA MET A 1 21.61 16.19 30.65
C MET A 1 22.85 16.83 31.28
N SER A 2 23.31 17.93 30.69
CA SER A 2 24.61 18.62 30.86
C SER A 2 25.79 17.99 30.09
N LYS A 3 26.44 18.81 29.25
CA LYS A 3 27.56 18.57 28.31
C LYS A 3 27.24 18.29 26.82
N ILE A 4 26.31 19.04 26.23
CA ILE A 4 26.32 19.35 24.78
C ILE A 4 25.93 20.83 24.60
N GLU A 5 26.75 21.73 25.15
CA GLU A 5 26.74 23.16 24.86
C GLU A 5 28.21 23.59 24.85
N ASN A 6 28.86 23.59 23.67
CA ASN A 6 30.07 24.37 23.35
C ASN A 6 30.72 23.99 21.99
N VAL A 7 29.95 23.90 20.89
CA VAL A 7 30.57 23.82 19.54
C VAL A 7 29.90 24.71 18.47
N PHE A 8 28.71 25.28 18.71
CA PHE A 8 28.06 26.15 17.70
C PHE A 8 28.35 27.65 17.88
N GLY A 9 29.64 27.99 17.86
CA GLY A 9 30.11 29.37 18.01
C GLY A 9 31.29 29.69 17.09
N SER A 10 31.15 29.48 15.78
CA SER A 10 31.99 30.10 14.74
C SER A 10 31.75 29.41 13.38
N LEU A 11 30.89 29.98 12.54
CA LEU A 11 30.99 29.99 11.05
C LEU A 11 29.76 30.68 10.41
N ARG A 12 29.34 31.79 11.01
CA ARG A 12 28.57 32.84 10.31
C ARG A 12 29.58 33.89 9.91
N THR A 13 30.03 33.83 8.65
CA THR A 13 30.48 34.93 7.77
C THR A 13 31.47 34.37 6.76
N LEU A 14 31.03 34.19 5.51
CA LEU A 14 31.72 34.56 4.27
C LEU A 14 30.75 34.30 3.10
N LEU A 15 30.40 35.40 2.43
CA LEU A 15 29.42 35.65 1.35
C LEU A 15 29.76 34.96 0.00
N PRO A 16 29.01 35.11 -1.13
CA PRO A 16 27.78 35.88 -1.39
C PRO A 16 26.65 35.17 -2.20
N GLN A 17 25.49 35.83 -2.23
CA GLN A 17 24.44 35.69 -3.23
C GLN A 17 24.95 35.92 -4.67
N ARG A 18 24.58 35.03 -5.60
CA ARG A 18 24.08 35.30 -6.96
C ARG A 18 24.16 34.00 -7.78
N PHE A 19 23.03 33.59 -8.35
CA PHE A 19 22.83 32.99 -9.68
C PHE A 19 21.57 32.13 -9.64
N TRP A 20 20.43 32.76 -9.96
CA TRP A 20 19.28 32.08 -10.53
C TRP A 20 19.56 31.87 -12.03
N PRO A 21 19.49 30.65 -12.57
CA PRO A 21 19.23 30.46 -13.99
C PRO A 21 17.72 30.62 -14.24
N GLN A 22 17.40 31.42 -15.27
CA GLN A 22 16.06 31.51 -15.84
C GLN A 22 15.63 30.14 -16.36
N VAL A 23 14.43 29.72 -15.99
CA VAL A 23 13.78 28.53 -16.58
C VAL A 23 13.17 28.97 -17.90
N ASP A 24 13.72 28.47 -19.00
CA ASP A 24 13.10 28.57 -20.32
C ASP A 24 11.81 27.74 -20.35
N LYS A 25 10.75 28.35 -20.90
CA LYS A 25 9.45 27.71 -21.16
C LYS A 25 9.62 26.50 -22.09
N PRO A 26 9.07 25.31 -21.76
CA PRO A 26 8.85 24.29 -22.76
C PRO A 26 7.69 24.69 -23.68
N ALA A 27 7.91 24.49 -24.98
CA ALA A 27 6.97 24.73 -26.06
C ALA A 27 5.74 23.80 -26.01
N ASP A 28 4.59 24.35 -26.39
CA ASP A 28 3.35 23.62 -26.64
C ASP A 28 3.54 22.44 -27.62
N PRO A 29 3.23 21.20 -27.24
CA PRO A 29 2.97 20.15 -28.21
C PRO A 29 1.49 20.21 -28.61
N ALA A 30 1.26 20.60 -29.86
CA ALA A 30 -0.04 20.57 -30.52
C ALA A 30 -0.74 19.21 -30.34
N ALA A 31 -1.97 19.24 -29.83
CA ALA A 31 -2.81 18.07 -29.66
C ALA A 31 -3.14 17.40 -31.01
N PRO A 32 -3.01 16.08 -31.15
CA PRO A 32 -3.47 15.37 -32.33
C PRO A 32 -5.00 15.33 -32.36
N LYS A 33 -5.58 15.74 -33.49
CA LYS A 33 -7.02 15.62 -33.78
C LYS A 33 -7.44 14.14 -33.72
N PRO A 34 -8.50 13.77 -32.98
CA PRO A 34 -8.99 12.40 -32.98
C PRO A 34 -9.62 12.05 -34.34
N SER A 35 -9.20 10.91 -34.88
CA SER A 35 -9.79 10.29 -36.07
C SER A 35 -11.18 9.74 -35.75
N ALA A 36 -12.15 10.08 -36.60
CA ALA A 36 -13.50 9.57 -36.53
C ALA A 36 -13.52 8.03 -36.69
N GLY A 37 -13.96 7.34 -35.64
CA GLY A 37 -14.25 5.91 -35.64
C GLY A 37 -15.20 5.58 -34.49
N ASP A 38 -16.43 5.22 -34.86
CA ASP A 38 -17.50 4.61 -34.07
C ASP A 38 -18.11 5.41 -32.90
N VAL A 39 -18.98 6.37 -33.26
CA VAL A 39 -19.97 6.95 -32.34
C VAL A 39 -21.05 5.90 -32.05
N LEU A 40 -20.94 5.23 -30.90
CA LEU A 40 -22.03 4.44 -30.31
C LEU A 40 -23.13 5.40 -29.83
N VAL A 41 -24.17 5.57 -30.64
CA VAL A 41 -25.39 6.30 -30.26
C VAL A 41 -26.14 5.47 -29.22
N LEU A 42 -25.94 5.79 -27.94
CA LEU A 42 -26.74 5.24 -26.85
C LEU A 42 -28.03 6.07 -26.71
N THR A 43 -29.17 5.46 -27.03
CA THR A 43 -30.49 6.01 -26.73
C THR A 43 -30.66 6.22 -25.22
N PRO A 44 -31.20 7.35 -24.75
CA PRO A 44 -31.42 7.60 -23.33
C PRO A 44 -32.38 6.57 -22.73
N ALA A 45 -32.04 6.08 -21.54
CA ALA A 45 -32.88 5.14 -20.79
C ALA A 45 -34.24 5.79 -20.47
N LYS A 46 -35.31 5.06 -20.75
CA LYS A 46 -36.67 5.42 -20.37
C LYS A 46 -36.75 5.53 -18.84
N PRO A 47 -37.39 6.58 -18.27
CA PRO A 47 -37.53 6.69 -16.81
C PRO A 47 -38.22 5.45 -16.25
N ALA A 48 -37.64 4.92 -15.16
CA ALA A 48 -38.14 3.73 -14.50
C ALA A 48 -39.60 3.94 -14.02
N ALA A 49 -40.47 2.98 -14.31
CA ALA A 49 -41.83 2.98 -13.80
C ALA A 49 -41.83 3.02 -12.25
N PRO A 50 -42.83 3.64 -11.61
CA PRO A 50 -42.95 3.63 -10.16
C PRO A 50 -42.95 2.19 -9.63
N LYS A 51 -41.97 1.87 -8.78
CA LYS A 51 -41.76 0.51 -8.24
C LYS A 51 -42.88 0.15 -7.25
N ALA A 52 -43.53 -1.00 -7.45
CA ALA A 52 -44.63 -1.51 -6.61
C ALA A 52 -44.26 -1.58 -5.12
N PRO A 53 -45.17 -1.27 -4.17
CA PRO A 53 -44.85 -1.21 -2.74
C PRO A 53 -44.23 -2.53 -2.22
N PRO A 54 -43.32 -2.47 -1.24
CA PRO A 54 -42.67 -3.66 -0.72
C PRO A 54 -43.69 -4.56 0.00
N LYS A 55 -43.50 -5.88 -0.09
CA LYS A 55 -44.34 -6.86 0.63
C LYS A 55 -44.03 -6.83 2.12
N THR A 56 -45.05 -6.96 2.96
CA THR A 56 -44.93 -6.93 4.43
C THR A 56 -45.44 -8.18 5.12
N ASP A 57 -45.86 -9.20 4.36
CA ASP A 57 -46.40 -10.44 4.92
C ASP A 57 -45.31 -11.16 5.77
N GLY A 58 -45.70 -11.63 6.95
CA GLY A 58 -44.79 -12.29 7.89
C GLY A 58 -43.79 -11.37 8.62
N LEU A 59 -43.85 -10.05 8.39
CA LEU A 59 -43.00 -9.09 9.09
C LEU A 59 -43.65 -8.58 10.39
N SER A 60 -42.83 -8.34 11.41
CA SER A 60 -43.20 -7.65 12.64
C SER A 60 -43.39 -6.15 12.38
N ALA A 61 -44.04 -5.45 13.32
CA ALA A 61 -44.21 -4.00 13.23
C ALA A 61 -42.85 -3.25 13.16
N GLU A 62 -41.83 -3.76 13.86
CA GLU A 62 -40.48 -3.20 13.84
C GLU A 62 -39.83 -3.38 12.46
N GLU A 63 -39.88 -4.59 11.90
CA GLU A 63 -39.32 -4.90 10.58
C GLU A 63 -40.00 -4.10 9.47
N ILE A 64 -41.32 -3.91 9.55
CA ILE A 64 -42.07 -3.03 8.64
C ILE A 64 -41.55 -1.60 8.74
N GLY A 65 -41.31 -1.11 9.97
CA GLY A 65 -40.72 0.22 10.19
C GLY A 65 -39.33 0.35 9.55
N LEU A 66 -38.45 -0.62 9.78
CA LEU A 66 -37.09 -0.64 9.19
C LEU A 66 -37.12 -0.69 7.65
N LEU A 67 -38.06 -1.43 7.08
CA LEU A 67 -38.29 -1.51 5.63
C LEU A 67 -38.78 -0.16 5.05
N GLN A 68 -39.69 0.51 5.75
CA GLN A 68 -40.19 1.84 5.36
C GLN A 68 -39.10 2.92 5.47
N GLU A 69 -38.20 2.78 6.43
CA GLU A 69 -37.04 3.66 6.62
C GLU A 69 -35.92 3.41 5.59
N GLY A 70 -36.03 2.37 4.75
CA GLY A 70 -35.04 2.02 3.73
C GLY A 70 -33.81 1.27 4.28
N LEU A 71 -33.90 0.71 5.49
CA LEU A 71 -32.78 -0.02 6.12
C LEU A 71 -32.79 -1.52 5.80
N LEU A 72 -33.92 -2.03 5.32
CA LEU A 72 -34.08 -3.40 4.83
C LEU A 72 -34.42 -3.38 3.33
N PRO A 73 -33.98 -4.39 2.57
CA PRO A 73 -34.27 -4.46 1.14
C PRO A 73 -35.75 -4.74 0.91
N ARG A 74 -36.29 -4.29 -0.23
CA ARG A 74 -37.73 -4.41 -0.55
C ARG A 74 -38.25 -5.85 -0.56
N ASN A 75 -37.38 -6.81 -0.84
CA ASN A 75 -37.67 -8.24 -0.84
C ASN A 75 -37.44 -8.92 0.53
N TYR A 76 -37.21 -8.15 1.61
CA TYR A 76 -36.90 -8.72 2.94
C TYR A 76 -37.97 -9.70 3.45
N SER A 77 -39.25 -9.45 3.19
CA SER A 77 -40.34 -10.41 3.51
C SER A 77 -40.14 -11.76 2.82
N ASP A 78 -39.78 -11.78 1.53
CA ASP A 78 -39.50 -13.01 0.79
C ASP A 78 -38.23 -13.70 1.32
N LEU A 79 -37.20 -12.92 1.70
CA LEU A 79 -35.97 -13.44 2.31
C LEU A 79 -36.21 -14.07 3.68
N LYS A 80 -37.03 -13.43 4.53
CA LYS A 80 -37.40 -13.93 5.86
C LYS A 80 -38.23 -15.20 5.75
N ALA A 81 -39.23 -15.23 4.87
CA ALA A 81 -40.02 -16.44 4.64
C ALA A 81 -39.13 -17.61 4.15
N CYS A 82 -38.16 -17.33 3.28
CA CYS A 82 -37.19 -18.34 2.85
C CYS A 82 -36.28 -18.80 3.99
N LEU A 83 -35.82 -17.88 4.86
CA LEU A 83 -35.01 -18.19 6.03
C LEU A 83 -35.76 -19.14 6.99
N GLU A 84 -37.04 -18.88 7.24
CA GLU A 84 -37.87 -19.69 8.14
C GLU A 84 -38.20 -21.07 7.54
N ALA A 85 -38.46 -21.14 6.24
CA ALA A 85 -38.86 -22.39 5.57
C ALA A 85 -37.68 -23.28 5.14
N ASN A 86 -36.59 -22.67 4.65
CA ASN A 86 -35.50 -23.36 3.94
C ASN A 86 -34.12 -23.12 4.56
N GLY A 87 -34.02 -22.28 5.60
CA GLY A 87 -32.77 -21.98 6.28
C GLY A 87 -31.93 -20.85 5.66
N ARG A 88 -30.85 -20.49 6.36
CA ARG A 88 -30.02 -19.31 6.08
C ARG A 88 -29.35 -19.33 4.71
N GLU A 89 -28.75 -20.45 4.33
CA GLU A 89 -28.06 -20.58 3.04
C GLU A 89 -29.02 -20.41 1.85
N ALA A 90 -30.23 -20.94 1.95
CA ALA A 90 -31.25 -20.78 0.90
C ALA A 90 -31.71 -19.31 0.77
N ALA A 91 -31.85 -18.60 1.90
CA ALA A 91 -32.18 -17.18 1.89
C ALA A 91 -31.05 -16.32 1.32
N ILE A 92 -29.79 -16.63 1.64
CA ILE A 92 -28.61 -15.98 1.05
C ILE A 92 -28.57 -16.22 -0.47
N ALA A 93 -28.80 -17.46 -0.92
CA ALA A 93 -28.86 -17.79 -2.33
C ALA A 93 -30.00 -17.05 -3.05
N LEU A 94 -31.16 -16.89 -2.40
CA LEU A 94 -32.27 -16.11 -2.92
C LEU A 94 -31.91 -14.62 -3.05
N ALA A 95 -31.25 -14.03 -2.06
CA ALA A 95 -30.81 -12.63 -2.11
C ALA A 95 -29.79 -12.37 -3.23
N ARG A 96 -28.95 -13.36 -3.54
CA ARG A 96 -27.93 -13.28 -4.61
C ARG A 96 -28.47 -13.63 -5.99
N LYS A 97 -29.72 -14.07 -6.10
CA LYS A 97 -30.29 -14.56 -7.36
C LYS A 97 -30.35 -13.45 -8.41
N GLY A 98 -29.69 -13.68 -9.55
CA GLY A 98 -29.63 -12.73 -10.66
C GLY A 98 -28.52 -11.70 -10.56
N LEU A 99 -27.66 -11.78 -9.53
CA LEU A 99 -26.47 -10.95 -9.37
C LEU A 99 -25.22 -11.75 -9.74
N GLU A 100 -24.27 -11.07 -10.37
CA GLU A 100 -22.95 -11.64 -10.70
C GLU A 100 -21.89 -11.30 -9.66
N GLY A 101 -20.85 -12.12 -9.63
CA GLY A 101 -19.60 -11.86 -8.91
C GLY A 101 -19.45 -12.64 -7.60
N PRO A 102 -18.24 -12.62 -7.00
CA PRO A 102 -18.09 -13.04 -5.62
C PRO A 102 -18.76 -12.03 -4.70
N PHE A 103 -19.26 -12.54 -3.59
CA PHE A 103 -19.98 -11.78 -2.58
C PHE A 103 -19.20 -11.81 -1.29
N SER A 104 -19.22 -10.72 -0.53
CA SER A 104 -18.70 -10.73 0.84
C SER A 104 -19.49 -11.73 1.70
N PRO A 105 -18.91 -12.25 2.80
CA PRO A 105 -19.58 -13.24 3.65
C PRO A 105 -20.94 -12.80 4.19
N LYS A 106 -21.14 -11.51 4.50
CA LYS A 106 -22.42 -10.99 5.01
C LYS A 106 -23.41 -10.60 3.90
N TYR A 107 -23.00 -10.61 2.64
CA TYR A 107 -23.88 -10.17 1.56
C TYR A 107 -25.05 -11.13 1.35
N GLY A 108 -26.27 -10.60 1.39
CA GLY A 108 -27.50 -11.37 1.20
C GLY A 108 -28.02 -12.07 2.46
N ASP A 109 -27.34 -11.95 3.60
CA ASP A 109 -27.72 -12.61 4.84
C ASP A 109 -28.84 -11.84 5.59
N PRO A 110 -30.07 -12.37 5.66
CA PRO A 110 -31.21 -11.64 6.23
C PRO A 110 -31.07 -11.38 7.74
N VAL A 111 -30.29 -12.21 8.45
CA VAL A 111 -30.00 -12.03 9.88
C VAL A 111 -29.09 -10.81 10.06
N ALA A 112 -27.95 -10.78 9.35
CA ALA A 112 -27.03 -9.64 9.39
C ALA A 112 -27.68 -8.34 8.89
N MET A 113 -28.59 -8.42 7.91
CA MET A 113 -29.39 -7.27 7.45
C MET A 113 -30.25 -6.69 8.57
N LEU A 114 -30.99 -7.54 9.29
CA LEU A 114 -31.85 -7.09 10.40
C LEU A 114 -31.04 -6.49 11.54
N GLU A 115 -29.99 -7.17 11.98
CA GLU A 115 -29.09 -6.68 13.04
C GLU A 115 -28.49 -5.32 12.67
N THR A 116 -28.07 -5.17 11.41
CA THR A 116 -27.53 -3.91 10.89
C THR A 116 -28.60 -2.81 10.89
N ALA A 117 -29.80 -3.11 10.39
CA ALA A 117 -30.89 -2.14 10.32
C ALA A 117 -31.30 -1.66 11.73
N GLN A 118 -31.40 -2.57 12.69
CA GLN A 118 -31.68 -2.24 14.10
C GLN A 118 -30.58 -1.38 14.73
N ARG A 119 -29.31 -1.71 14.46
CA ARG A 119 -28.17 -0.91 14.92
C ARG A 119 -28.23 0.50 14.34
N LEU A 120 -28.39 0.62 13.02
CA LEU A 120 -28.42 1.90 12.33
C LEU A 120 -29.57 2.77 12.82
N LYS A 121 -30.78 2.22 12.99
CA LYS A 121 -31.93 2.98 13.50
C LYS A 121 -31.65 3.75 14.79
N ASN A 122 -30.76 3.22 15.64
CA ASN A 122 -30.38 3.82 16.92
C ASN A 122 -29.16 4.76 16.82
N ASP A 123 -28.61 4.98 15.64
CA ASP A 123 -27.46 5.85 15.37
C ASP A 123 -27.85 6.95 14.34
N PRO A 124 -28.23 8.16 14.81
CA PRO A 124 -28.70 9.23 13.94
C PRO A 124 -27.68 9.68 12.88
N GLU A 125 -26.38 9.64 13.20
CA GLU A 125 -25.31 10.04 12.28
C GLU A 125 -25.14 9.02 11.16
N LEU A 126 -25.11 7.72 11.50
CA LEU A 126 -25.07 6.68 10.48
C LEU A 126 -26.37 6.60 9.66
N MET A 127 -27.53 6.88 10.27
CA MET A 127 -28.80 7.00 9.55
C MET A 127 -28.78 8.13 8.53
N ARG A 128 -28.17 9.26 8.89
CA ARG A 128 -27.99 10.40 7.98
C ARG A 128 -27.09 9.99 6.80
N MET A 129 -25.94 9.37 7.09
CA MET A 129 -25.04 8.84 6.07
C MET A 129 -25.77 7.91 5.08
N VAL A 130 -26.51 6.90 5.59
CA VAL A 130 -27.21 5.92 4.75
C VAL A 130 -28.24 6.57 3.82
N LYS A 131 -28.91 7.64 4.28
CA LYS A 131 -29.88 8.38 3.48
C LYS A 131 -29.23 9.30 2.44
N ASP A 132 -28.00 9.73 2.68
CA ASP A 132 -27.27 10.65 1.81
C ASP A 132 -26.46 9.93 0.72
N VAL A 133 -26.09 8.66 0.93
CA VAL A 133 -25.40 7.81 -0.05
C VAL A 133 -26.27 7.61 -1.28
N ARG A 134 -25.68 7.80 -2.46
CA ARG A 134 -26.31 7.60 -3.78
C ARG A 134 -25.45 6.70 -4.67
N LYS A 135 -26.05 6.11 -5.71
CA LYS A 135 -25.29 5.37 -6.71
C LYS A 135 -24.22 6.26 -7.34
N GLY A 136 -23.01 5.73 -7.46
CA GLY A 136 -21.83 6.44 -7.94
C GLY A 136 -21.02 7.13 -6.85
N ASP A 137 -21.55 7.32 -5.64
CA ASP A 137 -20.76 7.88 -4.55
C ASP A 137 -19.58 6.95 -4.20
N ILE A 138 -18.42 7.54 -3.90
CA ILE A 138 -17.26 6.83 -3.35
C ILE A 138 -17.24 7.08 -1.85
N LEU A 139 -17.31 6.01 -1.06
CA LEU A 139 -17.18 6.09 0.39
C LEU A 139 -15.74 5.80 0.76
N LEU A 140 -15.12 6.72 1.48
CA LEU A 140 -13.79 6.59 2.05
C LEU A 140 -13.91 6.42 3.55
N GLN A 141 -13.32 5.34 4.05
CA GLN A 141 -13.48 4.91 5.44
C GLN A 141 -12.19 5.05 6.22
N THR A 142 -12.32 5.47 7.48
CA THR A 142 -11.22 5.47 8.44
C THR A 142 -11.35 4.29 9.39
N TRP A 143 -10.23 3.74 9.82
CA TRP A 143 -10.17 2.90 11.01
C TRP A 143 -9.34 3.60 12.08
N ASN A 144 -9.00 2.90 13.17
CA ASN A 144 -8.10 3.49 14.17
C ASN A 144 -6.77 3.94 13.52
N ASN A 145 -6.12 4.96 14.09
CA ASN A 145 -4.91 5.58 13.54
C ASN A 145 -3.65 4.67 13.53
N ASN A 146 -3.78 3.37 13.85
CA ASN A 146 -2.67 2.41 13.89
C ASN A 146 -2.78 1.39 12.73
N ASP A 147 -3.50 1.74 11.67
CA ASP A 147 -3.63 0.91 10.47
C ASP A 147 -2.46 1.18 9.51
N LEU A 148 -1.88 0.11 8.95
CA LEU A 148 -0.73 0.20 8.05
C LEU A 148 -1.03 1.04 6.80
N VAL A 149 -2.25 1.03 6.28
CA VAL A 149 -2.63 1.85 5.12
C VAL A 149 -2.65 3.32 5.51
N SER A 150 -3.14 3.64 6.72
CA SER A 150 -3.14 5.02 7.22
C SER A 150 -1.71 5.54 7.42
N GLU A 151 -0.84 4.73 8.03
CA GLU A 151 0.59 5.05 8.22
C GLU A 151 1.30 5.25 6.87
N MET A 152 1.10 4.33 5.92
CA MET A 152 1.75 4.39 4.61
C MET A 152 1.23 5.55 3.76
N THR A 153 -0.06 5.89 3.83
CA THR A 153 -0.67 6.91 2.96
C THR A 153 -0.66 8.32 3.56
N GLY A 154 -0.26 8.47 4.82
CA GLY A 154 -0.15 9.76 5.50
C GLY A 154 -1.49 10.43 5.81
N GLY A 155 -2.59 9.69 5.77
CA GLY A 155 -3.94 10.18 6.04
C GLY A 155 -4.79 9.14 6.76
N PRO A 156 -5.96 9.53 7.32
CA PRO A 156 -6.76 8.65 8.16
C PRO A 156 -7.56 7.60 7.35
N PHE A 157 -7.56 7.69 6.03
CA PHE A 157 -8.39 6.86 5.15
C PHE A 157 -7.68 5.57 4.79
N ILE A 158 -8.33 4.44 5.05
CA ILE A 158 -7.74 3.10 4.88
C ILE A 158 -8.42 2.30 3.77
N HIS A 159 -9.62 2.69 3.35
CA HIS A 159 -10.42 1.92 2.40
C HIS A 159 -11.33 2.81 1.55
N ALA A 160 -11.62 2.35 0.34
CA ALA A 160 -12.48 3.03 -0.62
C ALA A 160 -13.47 2.04 -1.27
N VAL A 161 -14.76 2.39 -1.29
CA VAL A 161 -15.81 1.56 -1.87
C VAL A 161 -16.72 2.38 -2.79
N LEU A 162 -17.20 1.79 -3.88
CA LEU A 162 -18.11 2.43 -4.83
C LEU A 162 -19.55 2.00 -4.54
N CYS A 163 -20.45 2.95 -4.31
CA CYS A 163 -21.89 2.67 -4.26
C CYS A 163 -22.43 2.36 -5.66
N VAL A 164 -23.07 1.21 -5.84
CA VAL A 164 -23.54 0.71 -7.14
C VAL A 164 -25.06 0.66 -7.28
N SER A 165 -25.79 0.97 -6.21
CA SER A 165 -27.25 0.87 -6.16
C SER A 165 -27.90 2.18 -5.73
N ASP A 166 -29.00 2.54 -6.41
CA ASP A 166 -29.95 3.56 -5.95
C ASP A 166 -31.03 2.94 -5.04
N GLU A 167 -31.02 1.62 -4.86
CA GLU A 167 -31.95 0.93 -3.96
C GLU A 167 -31.46 1.00 -2.51
N ALA A 168 -32.42 1.09 -1.60
CA ALA A 168 -32.16 1.05 -0.17
C ALA A 168 -32.32 -0.40 0.34
N PRO A 169 -31.41 -0.91 1.19
CA PRO A 169 -30.15 -0.26 1.60
C PRO A 169 -29.11 -0.25 0.45
N PRO A 170 -28.19 0.74 0.43
CA PRO A 170 -27.17 0.83 -0.60
C PRO A 170 -26.27 -0.41 -0.66
N GLU A 171 -25.83 -0.70 -1.88
CA GLU A 171 -24.90 -1.80 -2.18
C GLU A 171 -23.60 -1.25 -2.74
N PHE A 172 -22.51 -1.97 -2.48
CA PHE A 172 -21.18 -1.51 -2.82
C PHE A 172 -20.42 -2.55 -3.63
N ILE A 173 -19.50 -2.06 -4.46
CA ILE A 173 -18.40 -2.85 -5.01
C ILE A 173 -17.09 -2.31 -4.45
N GLU A 174 -16.24 -3.21 -4.00
CA GLU A 174 -14.95 -2.91 -3.39
C GLU A 174 -13.89 -3.90 -3.86
N ALA A 175 -12.63 -3.49 -3.86
CA ALA A 175 -11.51 -4.42 -3.84
C ALA A 175 -11.09 -4.59 -2.37
N MET A 176 -11.23 -5.81 -1.82
CA MET A 176 -10.93 -6.09 -0.43
C MET A 176 -9.68 -6.94 -0.31
N GLY A 177 -8.75 -6.53 0.55
CA GLY A 177 -7.59 -7.32 0.97
C GLY A 177 -7.86 -8.10 2.26
N ILE A 178 -6.91 -8.93 2.67
CA ILE A 178 -6.96 -9.80 3.85
C ILE A 178 -6.92 -8.94 5.10
N THR A 179 -8.10 -8.59 5.63
CA THR A 179 -8.27 -7.77 6.83
C THR A 179 -8.67 -8.57 8.08
N GLY A 180 -8.68 -9.91 8.01
CA GLY A 180 -8.94 -10.75 9.20
C GLY A 180 -8.90 -12.24 8.93
N ASP A 181 -9.90 -12.78 8.22
CA ASP A 181 -9.97 -14.19 7.88
C ASP A 181 -9.49 -14.42 6.43
N PRO A 182 -8.25 -14.92 6.24
CA PRO A 182 -7.72 -15.16 4.91
C PRO A 182 -8.44 -16.26 4.13
N ASP A 183 -9.23 -17.10 4.80
CA ASP A 183 -9.94 -18.22 4.20
C ASP A 183 -11.42 -17.91 3.97
N ALA A 184 -11.88 -16.73 4.42
CA ALA A 184 -13.24 -16.26 4.16
C ALA A 184 -13.50 -16.10 2.66
N PRO A 185 -14.61 -16.64 2.12
CA PRO A 185 -14.96 -16.48 0.71
C PRO A 185 -14.98 -15.00 0.31
N GLY A 186 -14.23 -14.67 -0.74
CA GLY A 186 -14.16 -13.32 -1.27
C GLY A 186 -13.41 -12.31 -0.39
N SER A 187 -12.52 -12.73 0.52
CA SER A 187 -11.70 -11.80 1.34
C SER A 187 -10.48 -11.22 0.64
N ASN A 188 -10.25 -11.57 -0.64
CA ASN A 188 -9.06 -11.15 -1.39
C ASN A 188 -9.33 -10.83 -2.87
N VAL A 189 -10.50 -10.26 -3.16
CA VAL A 189 -10.97 -10.02 -4.53
C VAL A 189 -11.83 -8.76 -4.61
N VAL A 190 -12.06 -8.30 -5.84
CA VAL A 190 -13.15 -7.37 -6.15
C VAL A 190 -14.48 -8.09 -5.97
N ARG A 191 -15.34 -7.57 -5.09
CA ARG A 191 -16.57 -8.22 -4.65
C ARG A 191 -17.70 -7.23 -4.43
N ARG A 192 -18.92 -7.77 -4.32
CA ARG A 192 -20.08 -7.04 -3.79
C ARG A 192 -20.08 -7.08 -2.26
N SER A 193 -20.30 -5.94 -1.61
CA SER A 193 -20.41 -5.85 -0.15
C SER A 193 -21.68 -5.09 0.28
N PRO A 194 -22.33 -5.50 1.38
CA PRO A 194 -23.55 -4.88 1.87
C PRO A 194 -23.24 -3.67 2.75
N LEU A 195 -24.26 -2.86 3.03
CA LEU A 195 -24.19 -1.80 4.04
C LEU A 195 -23.67 -2.28 5.40
N ALA A 196 -23.98 -3.52 5.80
CA ALA A 196 -23.54 -4.12 7.07
C ALA A 196 -22.02 -4.12 7.28
N GLU A 197 -21.24 -4.24 6.20
CA GLU A 197 -19.78 -4.22 6.23
C GLU A 197 -19.19 -2.81 6.09
N ASN A 198 -20.02 -1.82 5.73
CA ASN A 198 -19.58 -0.47 5.39
C ASN A 198 -20.07 0.62 6.36
N SER A 199 -20.76 0.24 7.44
CA SER A 199 -21.42 1.19 8.36
C SER A 199 -21.23 0.79 9.83
N TYR A 200 -20.07 1.12 10.39
CA TYR A 200 -19.78 0.88 11.82
C TYR A 200 -19.62 2.19 12.57
N ALA A 201 -20.13 2.25 13.80
CA ALA A 201 -19.98 3.42 14.69
C ALA A 201 -18.51 3.73 15.04
N ALA A 202 -17.58 2.79 14.81
CA ALA A 202 -16.14 2.99 14.99
C ALA A 202 -15.47 3.70 13.81
N VAL A 203 -16.14 3.78 12.65
CA VAL A 203 -15.58 4.24 11.38
C VAL A 203 -16.10 5.64 11.05
N SER A 204 -15.20 6.59 10.83
CA SER A 204 -15.57 7.87 10.19
C SER A 204 -15.66 7.64 8.68
N THR A 205 -16.61 8.28 8.01
CA THR A 205 -16.81 8.10 6.57
C THR A 205 -16.85 9.45 5.87
N ARG A 206 -16.07 9.60 4.81
CA ARG A 206 -16.17 10.69 3.83
C ARG A 206 -16.82 10.15 2.56
N ILE A 207 -17.92 10.75 2.15
CA ILE A 207 -18.55 10.49 0.86
C ILE A 207 -18.02 11.49 -0.14
N ILE A 208 -17.44 11.02 -1.24
CA ILE A 208 -17.09 11.84 -2.40
C ILE A 208 -18.13 11.62 -3.48
N ARG A 209 -18.58 12.71 -4.10
CA ARG A 209 -19.47 12.68 -5.26
C ARG A 209 -18.78 13.26 -6.50
N PRO A 210 -18.11 12.44 -7.33
CA PRO A 210 -17.34 12.92 -8.48
C PRO A 210 -18.17 13.63 -9.56
N THR A 211 -19.48 13.42 -9.58
CA THR A 211 -20.40 13.99 -10.58
C THR A 211 -21.24 15.16 -10.05
N GLU A 212 -21.01 15.60 -8.81
CA GLU A 212 -21.68 16.78 -8.26
C GLU A 212 -21.34 18.02 -9.10
N GLY A 213 -22.36 18.82 -9.45
CA GLY A 213 -22.22 19.98 -10.32
C GLY A 213 -22.26 19.67 -11.83
N MET A 214 -22.24 18.40 -12.25
CA MET A 214 -22.48 18.03 -13.66
C MET A 214 -23.97 18.14 -14.02
N PRO A 215 -24.31 18.38 -15.30
CA PRO A 215 -25.69 18.25 -15.78
C PRO A 215 -26.23 16.84 -15.50
N GLU A 216 -27.49 16.73 -15.05
CA GLU A 216 -28.10 15.46 -14.59
C GLU A 216 -27.93 14.31 -15.59
N ALA A 217 -28.15 14.55 -16.88
CA ALA A 217 -27.99 13.53 -17.92
C ALA A 217 -26.54 13.06 -18.10
N GLU A 218 -25.57 13.98 -17.95
CA GLU A 218 -24.15 13.67 -18.02
C GLU A 218 -23.68 12.92 -16.77
N ALA A 219 -24.13 13.38 -15.58
CA ALA A 219 -23.89 12.72 -14.31
C ALA A 219 -24.41 11.27 -14.34
N ALA A 220 -25.66 11.06 -14.76
CA ALA A 220 -26.26 9.73 -14.87
C ALA A 220 -25.45 8.82 -15.81
N LYS A 221 -25.03 9.34 -16.98
CA LYS A 221 -24.20 8.58 -17.93
C LYS A 221 -22.82 8.24 -17.35
N ALA A 222 -22.20 9.17 -16.63
CA ALA A 222 -20.90 8.96 -15.98
C ALA A 222 -21.01 7.88 -14.89
N ILE A 223 -21.98 8.01 -13.98
CA ILE A 223 -22.26 7.04 -12.91
C ILE A 223 -22.48 5.65 -13.48
N ASP A 224 -23.33 5.53 -14.49
CA ASP A 224 -23.63 4.25 -15.13
C ASP A 224 -22.41 3.59 -15.77
N ARG A 225 -21.51 4.39 -16.37
CA ARG A 225 -20.25 3.87 -16.92
C ARG A 225 -19.28 3.45 -15.83
N ALA A 226 -19.19 4.20 -14.73
CA ALA A 226 -18.35 3.86 -13.58
C ALA A 226 -18.82 2.57 -12.90
N VAL A 227 -20.11 2.45 -12.60
CA VAL A 227 -20.70 1.24 -12.02
C VAL A 227 -20.47 0.02 -12.93
N ARG A 228 -20.78 0.13 -14.23
CA ARG A 228 -20.52 -0.96 -15.18
C ARG A 228 -19.03 -1.31 -15.29
N TYR A 229 -18.14 -0.34 -15.11
CA TYR A 229 -16.71 -0.62 -15.06
C TYR A 229 -16.38 -1.49 -13.85
N ALA A 230 -16.81 -1.10 -12.65
CA ALA A 230 -16.57 -1.83 -11.41
C ALA A 230 -17.18 -3.25 -11.44
N GLU A 231 -18.39 -3.41 -11.97
CA GLU A 231 -19.05 -4.71 -12.13
C GLU A 231 -18.23 -5.68 -13.00
N ARG A 232 -17.64 -5.18 -14.10
CA ARG A 232 -16.75 -5.99 -14.95
C ARG A 232 -15.45 -6.41 -14.27
N GLN A 233 -15.12 -5.86 -13.11
CA GLN A 233 -13.91 -6.21 -12.36
C GLN A 233 -14.18 -7.26 -11.27
N LEU A 234 -15.44 -7.60 -10.99
CA LEU A 234 -15.80 -8.61 -9.99
C LEU A 234 -15.03 -9.92 -10.21
N GLY A 235 -14.47 -10.46 -9.13
CA GLY A 235 -13.66 -11.68 -9.15
C GLY A 235 -12.16 -11.48 -9.35
N LYS A 236 -11.71 -10.27 -9.74
CA LYS A 236 -10.28 -9.99 -9.84
C LYS A 236 -9.61 -9.95 -8.47
N PRO A 237 -8.36 -10.43 -8.34
CA PRO A 237 -7.62 -10.43 -7.08
C PRO A 237 -7.33 -9.02 -6.55
N TYR A 238 -7.04 -8.93 -5.25
CA TYR A 238 -6.54 -7.71 -4.63
C TYR A 238 -5.07 -7.44 -5.00
N ASP A 239 -4.72 -6.18 -5.26
CA ASP A 239 -3.34 -5.77 -5.55
C ASP A 239 -2.61 -5.24 -4.31
N TYR A 240 -1.88 -6.11 -3.62
CA TYR A 240 -1.01 -5.74 -2.49
C TYR A 240 0.28 -5.03 -2.88
N SER A 241 0.60 -5.06 -4.16
CA SER A 241 1.81 -4.42 -4.64
C SER A 241 1.57 -2.98 -5.08
N PHE A 242 0.30 -2.55 -5.09
CA PHE A 242 -0.12 -1.20 -5.44
C PHE A 242 0.47 -0.77 -6.79
N THR A 243 0.63 -1.74 -7.69
CA THR A 243 1.27 -1.57 -8.98
C THR A 243 0.21 -1.34 -10.04
N ASN A 244 0.06 -0.09 -10.45
CA ASN A 244 -0.74 0.25 -11.61
C ASN A 244 0.03 -0.12 -12.90
N HIS A 245 0.28 -1.40 -13.15
CA HIS A 245 0.92 -1.87 -14.40
C HIS A 245 -0.07 -1.84 -15.57
N ASN A 246 -0.57 -0.65 -15.88
CA ASN A 246 -1.30 -0.39 -17.11
C ASN A 246 -0.34 0.05 -18.22
N GLY A 247 0.33 -0.93 -18.83
CA GLY A 247 0.82 -0.75 -20.20
C GLY A 247 -0.39 -0.59 -21.15
N LYS A 248 -0.53 0.58 -21.77
CA LYS A 248 -1.33 0.89 -22.97
C LYS A 248 -2.45 -0.13 -23.31
N GLY A 249 -3.58 -0.08 -22.60
CA GLY A 249 -4.85 -0.67 -23.09
C GLY A 249 -5.21 -2.09 -22.64
N LYS A 250 -4.46 -2.70 -21.71
CA LYS A 250 -4.92 -3.94 -21.03
C LYS A 250 -5.75 -3.59 -19.79
N LEU A 251 -6.72 -4.44 -19.45
CA LEU A 251 -7.40 -4.36 -18.15
C LEU A 251 -6.41 -4.80 -17.08
N THR A 252 -6.38 -4.13 -15.92
CA THR A 252 -5.55 -4.55 -14.78
C THR A 252 -5.92 -5.97 -14.34
N ASP A 253 -4.92 -6.78 -13.99
CA ASP A 253 -5.16 -8.17 -13.56
C ASP A 253 -5.56 -8.26 -12.07
N ALA A 254 -5.34 -7.19 -11.29
CA ALA A 254 -5.67 -7.05 -9.88
C ALA A 254 -6.10 -5.59 -9.58
N PHE A 255 -6.69 -5.35 -8.41
CA PHE A 255 -7.06 -4.00 -7.97
C PHE A 255 -6.85 -3.82 -6.47
N TYR A 256 -6.40 -2.65 -6.02
CA TYR A 256 -6.61 -2.20 -4.65
C TYR A 256 -7.80 -1.25 -4.55
N CYS A 257 -8.27 -0.97 -3.33
CA CYS A 257 -9.57 -0.34 -3.08
C CYS A 257 -9.75 1.02 -3.77
N SER A 258 -8.77 1.91 -3.61
CA SER A 258 -8.80 3.26 -4.21
C SER A 258 -8.50 3.26 -5.71
N GLU A 259 -7.70 2.32 -6.23
CA GLU A 259 -7.50 2.19 -7.68
C GLU A 259 -8.77 1.79 -8.40
N LEU A 260 -9.53 0.83 -7.86
CA LEU A 260 -10.79 0.38 -8.46
C LEU A 260 -11.77 1.55 -8.62
N THR A 261 -11.95 2.32 -7.55
CA THR A 261 -12.88 3.46 -7.52
C THR A 261 -12.38 4.61 -8.40
N TYR A 262 -11.08 4.90 -8.39
CA TYR A 262 -10.46 5.89 -9.28
C TYR A 262 -10.61 5.52 -10.76
N LEU A 263 -10.23 4.31 -11.16
CA LEU A 263 -10.30 3.86 -12.55
C LEU A 263 -11.73 3.68 -13.06
N ALA A 264 -12.70 3.42 -12.18
CA ALA A 264 -14.12 3.45 -12.53
C ALA A 264 -14.53 4.82 -13.09
N TYR A 265 -13.95 5.91 -12.57
CA TYR A 265 -14.25 7.27 -13.05
C TYR A 265 -13.30 7.77 -14.13
N THR A 266 -12.01 7.46 -14.08
CA THR A 266 -11.01 8.07 -14.99
C THR A 266 -10.73 7.28 -16.25
N SER A 267 -10.90 5.96 -16.24
CA SER A 267 -10.53 5.16 -17.40
C SER A 267 -11.45 5.40 -18.60
N LEU A 268 -10.91 5.23 -19.81
CA LEU A 268 -11.69 5.30 -21.06
C LEU A 268 -12.88 4.33 -21.08
N ARG A 269 -12.76 3.18 -20.38
CA ARG A 269 -13.82 2.17 -20.24
C ARG A 269 -14.76 2.45 -19.05
N GLY A 270 -14.37 3.34 -18.15
CA GLY A 270 -15.13 3.89 -17.04
C GLY A 270 -15.89 5.14 -17.44
N ALA A 271 -16.16 6.06 -16.51
CA ALA A 271 -16.85 7.31 -16.77
C ALA A 271 -16.08 8.24 -17.73
N ASN A 272 -14.74 8.15 -17.70
CA ASN A 272 -13.82 9.00 -18.44
C ASN A 272 -14.04 10.50 -18.15
N ILE A 273 -14.06 10.84 -16.87
CA ILE A 273 -14.12 12.22 -16.39
C ILE A 273 -12.73 12.64 -15.89
N ASP A 274 -12.48 13.94 -15.90
CA ASP A 274 -11.32 14.49 -15.20
C ASP A 274 -11.47 14.27 -13.70
N PHE A 275 -10.43 13.72 -13.06
CA PHE A 275 -10.43 13.40 -11.65
C PHE A 275 -9.12 13.88 -11.03
N PRO A 276 -9.04 15.16 -10.65
CA PRO A 276 -7.86 15.68 -9.97
C PRO A 276 -7.67 14.92 -8.65
N ILE A 277 -6.42 14.56 -8.35
CA ILE A 277 -6.03 13.85 -7.13
C ILE A 277 -4.98 14.64 -6.37
N SER A 278 -5.04 14.62 -5.03
CA SER A 278 -4.14 15.38 -4.17
C SER A 278 -2.91 14.57 -3.77
N LYS A 279 -1.94 14.48 -4.67
CA LYS A 279 -0.73 13.68 -4.52
C LYS A 279 0.16 14.12 -3.35
N SER A 280 0.84 13.15 -2.74
CA SER A 280 1.95 13.36 -1.81
C SER A 280 3.24 12.78 -2.39
N SER A 281 4.27 13.62 -2.56
CA SER A 281 5.57 13.19 -3.11
C SER A 281 6.24 12.13 -2.24
N ASP A 282 6.21 12.30 -0.93
CA ASP A 282 6.95 11.44 0.01
C ASP A 282 6.31 10.05 0.07
N ARG A 283 4.98 10.00 0.13
CA ARG A 283 4.22 8.75 0.05
C ARG A 283 4.46 8.04 -1.28
N ASP A 284 4.32 8.76 -2.40
CA ASP A 284 4.44 8.14 -3.72
C ASP A 284 5.86 7.61 -3.95
N GLN A 285 6.88 8.31 -3.44
CA GLN A 285 8.26 7.82 -3.46
C GLN A 285 8.46 6.56 -2.63
N LEU A 286 7.85 6.48 -1.44
CA LEU A 286 7.87 5.27 -0.63
C LEU A 286 7.22 4.09 -1.36
N MET A 287 6.07 4.31 -2.02
CA MET A 287 5.39 3.26 -2.78
C MET A 287 6.25 2.76 -3.94
N VAL A 288 6.91 3.65 -4.67
CA VAL A 288 7.83 3.28 -5.75
C VAL A 288 9.05 2.53 -5.22
N ALA A 289 9.61 2.95 -4.09
CA ALA A 289 10.70 2.25 -3.42
C ALA A 289 10.29 0.82 -3.01
N LEU A 290 9.11 0.65 -2.41
CA LEU A 290 8.56 -0.66 -2.03
C LEU A 290 8.36 -1.56 -3.26
N GLU A 291 7.74 -1.03 -4.31
CA GLU A 291 7.52 -1.75 -5.56
C GLU A 291 8.85 -2.20 -6.20
N ALA A 292 9.83 -1.31 -6.28
CA ALA A 292 11.14 -1.62 -6.85
C ALA A 292 11.87 -2.73 -6.08
N VAL A 293 11.77 -2.75 -4.75
CA VAL A 293 12.31 -3.84 -3.93
C VAL A 293 11.58 -5.15 -4.22
N ILE A 294 10.24 -5.14 -4.26
CA ILE A 294 9.46 -6.35 -4.55
C ILE A 294 9.76 -6.89 -5.95
N ASP A 295 9.81 -6.02 -6.95
CA ASP A 295 10.09 -6.41 -8.33
C ASP A 295 11.55 -6.87 -8.50
N GLY A 296 12.49 -6.27 -7.76
CA GLY A 296 13.88 -6.69 -7.69
C GLY A 296 14.05 -8.10 -7.13
N LEU A 297 13.21 -8.51 -6.17
CA LEU A 297 13.17 -9.89 -5.67
C LEU A 297 12.67 -10.90 -6.72
N LYS A 298 11.93 -10.44 -7.74
CA LYS A 298 11.35 -11.27 -8.81
C LYS A 298 10.57 -12.46 -8.25
N PRO A 299 9.49 -12.22 -7.49
CA PRO A 299 8.66 -13.29 -6.96
C PRO A 299 8.10 -14.16 -8.08
N LYS A 300 8.13 -15.49 -7.88
CA LYS A 300 7.56 -16.48 -8.81
C LYS A 300 6.03 -16.31 -8.95
N ASP A 301 5.40 -15.87 -7.87
CA ASP A 301 3.98 -15.53 -7.79
C ASP A 301 3.83 -14.34 -6.82
N LYS A 302 3.73 -13.13 -7.38
CA LYS A 302 3.68 -11.87 -6.62
C LYS A 302 2.43 -11.80 -5.73
N PRO A 303 1.20 -12.02 -6.24
CA PRO A 303 0.00 -12.04 -5.39
C PRO A 303 0.08 -13.06 -4.25
N ALA A 304 0.46 -14.31 -4.53
CA ALA A 304 0.50 -15.34 -3.50
C ALA A 304 1.57 -15.09 -2.42
N LEU A 305 2.71 -14.49 -2.78
CA LEU A 305 3.73 -14.11 -1.81
C LEU A 305 3.24 -12.95 -0.93
N MET A 306 2.60 -11.95 -1.52
CA MET A 306 2.03 -10.83 -0.77
C MET A 306 0.91 -11.29 0.17
N ASP A 307 0.02 -12.19 -0.27
CA ASP A 307 -0.99 -12.81 0.59
C ASP A 307 -0.36 -13.45 1.83
N ARG A 308 0.75 -14.18 1.64
CA ARG A 308 1.48 -14.83 2.74
C ARG A 308 2.13 -13.81 3.67
N ALA A 309 2.71 -12.74 3.11
CA ALA A 309 3.28 -11.64 3.89
C ALA A 309 2.20 -10.95 4.73
N MET A 310 1.04 -10.65 4.15
CA MET A 310 -0.08 -10.04 4.86
C MET A 310 -0.64 -10.96 5.95
N LYS A 311 -0.81 -12.25 5.65
CA LYS A 311 -1.19 -13.25 6.66
C LYS A 311 -0.17 -13.32 7.80
N PHE A 312 1.12 -13.21 7.49
CA PHE A 312 2.20 -13.26 8.48
C PHE A 312 2.20 -12.02 9.39
N VAL A 313 2.11 -10.81 8.84
CA VAL A 313 2.12 -9.57 9.67
C VAL A 313 0.85 -9.40 10.51
N ASN A 314 -0.27 -9.97 10.07
CA ASN A 314 -1.55 -9.94 10.78
C ASN A 314 -1.73 -11.08 11.80
N GLN A 315 -0.70 -11.90 12.06
CA GLN A 315 -0.79 -12.96 13.09
C GLN A 315 -0.94 -12.36 14.49
N SER A 316 -1.76 -13.04 15.31
CA SER A 316 -1.89 -12.77 16.75
C SER A 316 -1.54 -14.04 17.54
N PRO A 317 -0.50 -14.03 18.40
CA PRO A 317 0.39 -12.89 18.70
C PRO A 317 1.24 -12.47 17.50
N LYS A 318 1.73 -11.23 17.51
CA LYS A 318 2.63 -10.71 16.46
C LYS A 318 3.86 -11.62 16.34
N PRO A 319 4.36 -11.89 15.11
CA PRO A 319 5.52 -12.75 14.92
C PRO A 319 6.77 -12.21 15.64
N ASP A 320 7.50 -13.10 16.29
CA ASP A 320 8.80 -12.77 16.88
C ASP A 320 9.93 -12.80 15.84
N THR A 321 11.15 -12.44 16.26
CA THR A 321 12.34 -12.46 15.39
C THR A 321 12.57 -13.83 14.73
N LYS A 322 12.34 -14.93 15.46
CA LYS A 322 12.55 -16.28 14.93
C LYS A 322 11.53 -16.63 13.85
N ALA A 323 10.28 -16.23 14.05
CA ALA A 323 9.21 -16.35 13.06
C ALA A 323 9.51 -15.50 11.83
N MET A 324 10.05 -14.28 12.00
CA MET A 324 10.47 -13.41 10.90
C MET A 324 11.58 -14.05 10.06
N VAL A 325 12.64 -14.55 10.69
CA VAL A 325 13.74 -15.24 9.99
C VAL A 325 13.23 -16.47 9.23
N ARG A 326 12.33 -17.24 9.84
CA ARG A 326 11.70 -18.38 9.18
C ARG A 326 10.89 -17.95 7.97
N PHE A 327 10.04 -16.93 8.11
CA PHE A 327 9.23 -16.41 7.01
C PHE A 327 10.11 -15.89 5.86
N LEU A 328 11.16 -15.12 6.17
CA LEU A 328 12.11 -14.64 5.17
C LEU A 328 12.73 -15.80 4.39
N VAL A 329 13.28 -16.81 5.07
CA VAL A 329 13.98 -17.92 4.38
C VAL A 329 13.02 -18.87 3.67
N ASP A 330 11.97 -19.32 4.35
CA ASP A 330 11.12 -20.40 3.87
C ASP A 330 10.01 -19.91 2.93
N GLU A 331 9.57 -18.65 3.05
CA GLU A 331 8.51 -18.08 2.21
C GLU A 331 9.05 -17.05 1.21
N VAL A 332 9.81 -16.04 1.64
CA VAL A 332 10.28 -14.97 0.73
C VAL A 332 11.39 -15.48 -0.19
N LEU A 333 12.54 -15.89 0.37
CA LEU A 333 13.70 -16.28 -0.42
C LEU A 333 13.44 -17.53 -1.28
N ALA A 334 12.68 -18.50 -0.76
CA ALA A 334 12.37 -19.72 -1.50
C ALA A 334 11.44 -19.49 -2.71
N LYS A 335 10.66 -18.41 -2.71
CA LYS A 335 9.65 -18.11 -3.75
C LYS A 335 10.08 -17.01 -4.72
N CYS A 336 11.32 -16.54 -4.63
CA CYS A 336 11.85 -15.45 -5.44
C CYS A 336 12.97 -15.95 -6.36
N TYR A 337 12.95 -15.55 -7.64
CA TYR A 337 13.98 -15.94 -8.60
C TYR A 337 15.34 -15.31 -8.28
N ALA A 338 15.36 -14.11 -7.69
CA ALA A 338 16.60 -13.45 -7.29
C ALA A 338 17.39 -14.24 -6.23
N THR A 339 16.71 -15.11 -5.48
CA THR A 339 17.26 -15.78 -4.29
C THR A 339 17.26 -17.31 -4.41
N GLU A 340 16.89 -17.84 -5.58
CA GLU A 340 16.79 -19.28 -5.85
C GLU A 340 18.12 -20.03 -5.64
N GLY A 341 19.25 -19.34 -5.80
CA GLY A 341 20.58 -19.90 -5.59
C GLY A 341 20.95 -20.13 -4.11
N ILE A 342 20.35 -19.41 -3.16
CA ILE A 342 20.85 -19.33 -1.78
C ILE A 342 20.47 -20.53 -0.90
N SER A 343 19.37 -21.27 -1.16
CA SER A 343 19.01 -22.41 -0.31
C SER A 343 18.16 -23.47 -1.03
N LYS A 344 18.83 -24.47 -1.59
CA LYS A 344 18.20 -25.49 -2.45
C LYS A 344 17.67 -26.67 -1.63
N THR A 345 18.28 -26.95 -0.48
CA THR A 345 17.92 -28.07 0.39
C THR A 345 17.35 -27.60 1.75
N PRO A 346 16.52 -28.42 2.42
CA PRO A 346 16.05 -28.11 3.77
C PRO A 346 17.18 -27.87 4.79
N GLY A 347 18.29 -28.62 4.69
CA GLY A 347 19.43 -28.46 5.59
C GLY A 347 20.22 -27.16 5.39
N GLU A 348 20.31 -26.67 4.15
CA GLU A 348 20.86 -25.33 3.86
C GLU A 348 19.94 -24.23 4.40
N ARG A 349 18.62 -24.38 4.30
CA ARG A 349 17.66 -23.41 4.87
C ARG A 349 17.81 -23.29 6.38
N GLU A 350 17.95 -24.39 7.12
CA GLU A 350 18.15 -24.33 8.59
C GLU A 350 19.46 -23.62 8.96
N ARG A 351 20.54 -23.87 8.23
CA ARG A 351 21.84 -23.21 8.46
C ARG A 351 21.80 -21.72 8.09
N LEU A 352 21.11 -21.37 7.01
CA LEU A 352 20.86 -19.97 6.64
C LEU A 352 20.03 -19.25 7.70
N LYS A 353 18.96 -19.88 8.22
CA LYS A 353 18.16 -19.32 9.34
C LYS A 353 19.01 -19.08 10.57
N ALA A 354 19.88 -20.02 10.96
CA ALA A 354 20.79 -19.85 12.07
C ALA A 354 21.78 -18.69 11.85
N THR A 355 22.29 -18.55 10.62
CA THR A 355 23.23 -17.48 10.24
C THR A 355 22.56 -16.10 10.28
N ILE A 356 21.35 -15.97 9.74
CA ILE A 356 20.56 -14.73 9.82
C ILE A 356 20.22 -14.42 11.28
N GLY A 357 19.89 -15.43 12.10
CA GLY A 357 19.66 -15.26 13.54
C GLY A 357 20.85 -14.60 14.25
N LYS A 358 22.06 -15.13 14.04
CA LYS A 358 23.30 -14.55 14.58
C LYS A 358 23.52 -13.11 14.14
N LEU A 359 23.24 -12.79 12.88
CA LEU A 359 23.34 -11.43 12.36
C LEU A 359 22.36 -10.48 13.06
N MET A 360 21.12 -10.91 13.29
CA MET A 360 20.12 -10.12 14.00
C MET A 360 20.45 -9.94 15.49
N GLU A 361 21.20 -10.87 16.08
CA GLU A 361 21.69 -10.81 17.47
C GLU A 361 23.00 -10.02 17.62
N GLY A 362 23.60 -9.55 16.51
CA GLY A 362 24.86 -8.81 16.51
C GLY A 362 26.11 -9.68 16.62
N GLU A 363 26.00 -10.99 16.47
CA GLU A 363 27.11 -11.95 16.65
C GLU A 363 27.87 -12.26 15.33
N GLY A 364 27.50 -11.62 14.22
CA GLY A 364 28.00 -11.99 12.90
C GLY A 364 29.36 -11.40 12.49
N PHE A 365 29.78 -10.28 13.07
CA PHE A 365 30.92 -9.48 12.58
C PHE A 365 31.94 -9.14 13.68
N THR A 366 32.23 -10.11 14.56
CA THR A 366 33.08 -9.89 15.75
C THR A 366 34.52 -9.44 15.42
N ARG A 367 35.14 -9.93 14.33
CA ARG A 367 36.50 -9.51 13.95
C ARG A 367 36.49 -8.11 13.35
N PHE A 368 35.50 -7.81 12.50
CA PHE A 368 35.30 -6.47 11.96
C PHE A 368 35.07 -5.44 13.07
N GLU A 369 34.23 -5.76 14.05
CA GLU A 369 33.95 -4.89 15.19
C GLU A 369 35.20 -4.65 16.04
N GLY A 370 35.92 -5.72 16.38
CA GLY A 370 37.18 -5.62 17.12
C GLY A 370 38.23 -4.78 16.40
N ALA A 371 38.41 -4.98 15.09
CA ALA A 371 39.34 -4.19 14.28
C ALA A 371 38.90 -2.71 14.16
N SER A 372 37.60 -2.47 14.04
CA SER A 372 37.03 -1.11 13.98
C SER A 372 37.14 -0.36 15.31
N GLU A 373 37.05 -1.06 16.43
CA GLU A 373 37.29 -0.48 17.76
C GLU A 373 38.78 -0.15 17.96
N ALA A 374 39.68 -1.06 17.54
CA ALA A 374 41.13 -0.83 17.60
C ALA A 374 41.55 0.38 16.75
N TYR A 375 41.05 0.49 15.51
CA TYR A 375 41.30 1.66 14.64
C TYR A 375 40.87 2.96 15.33
N ARG A 376 39.65 3.01 15.89
CA ARG A 376 39.14 4.21 16.58
C ARG A 376 39.98 4.59 17.80
N LYS A 377 40.50 3.61 18.55
CA LYS A 377 41.43 3.85 19.67
C LYS A 377 42.76 4.44 19.19
N SER A 378 43.36 3.86 18.15
CA SER A 378 44.60 4.36 17.54
C SER A 378 44.45 5.77 16.94
N GLU A 379 43.30 6.05 16.30
CA GLU A 379 42.98 7.38 15.79
C GLU A 379 42.87 8.41 16.91
N ALA A 380 42.13 8.09 17.97
CA ALA A 380 41.98 8.95 19.15
C ALA A 380 43.30 9.17 19.89
N ALA A 381 44.22 8.20 19.84
CA ALA A 381 45.56 8.29 20.40
C ALA A 381 46.55 9.08 19.52
N GLY A 382 46.15 9.50 18.32
CA GLY A 382 47.01 10.26 17.40
C GLY A 382 48.09 9.41 16.70
N GLU A 383 47.95 8.08 16.71
CA GLU A 383 48.95 7.14 16.19
C GLU A 383 49.11 7.21 14.66
N PHE A 384 48.18 7.87 13.97
CA PHE A 384 48.19 8.04 12.51
C PHE A 384 48.90 9.31 12.03
N GLY A 385 49.59 10.04 12.90
CA GLY A 385 50.38 11.23 12.54
C GLY A 385 51.70 10.91 11.82
N GLY A 386 52.00 11.66 10.76
CA GLY A 386 53.27 11.57 10.02
C GLY A 386 53.39 10.38 9.06
N VAL A 387 54.57 10.19 8.45
CA VAL A 387 54.79 9.17 7.39
C VAL A 387 54.63 7.74 7.91
N MET A 388 55.11 7.44 9.13
CA MET A 388 54.86 6.14 9.77
C MET A 388 53.39 5.97 10.17
N GLY A 389 52.72 7.04 10.58
CA GLY A 389 51.29 7.05 10.87
C GLY A 389 50.42 6.76 9.65
N PHE A 390 50.84 7.16 8.44
CA PHE A 390 50.18 6.78 7.19
C PHE A 390 50.20 5.25 6.99
N PHE A 391 51.36 4.60 7.14
CA PHE A 391 51.44 3.13 7.00
C PHE A 391 50.66 2.40 8.10
N ALA A 392 50.72 2.89 9.34
CA ALA A 392 49.91 2.36 10.45
C ALA A 392 48.41 2.47 10.16
N ARG A 393 47.96 3.60 9.58
CA ARG A 393 46.58 3.79 9.16
C ARG A 393 46.17 2.83 8.04
N GLN A 394 47.01 2.63 7.03
CA GLN A 394 46.76 1.67 5.96
C GLN A 394 46.69 0.22 6.47
N GLN A 395 47.58 -0.15 7.39
CA GLN A 395 47.54 -1.47 8.02
C GLN A 395 46.27 -1.68 8.85
N ALA A 396 45.84 -0.67 9.62
CA ALA A 396 44.62 -0.74 10.41
C ALA A 396 43.35 -0.81 9.54
N LEU A 397 43.30 -0.06 8.43
CA LEU A 397 42.24 -0.19 7.42
C LEU A 397 42.26 -1.57 6.75
N GLY A 398 43.44 -2.10 6.43
CA GLY A 398 43.61 -3.45 5.91
C GLY A 398 43.13 -4.53 6.90
N ALA A 399 43.34 -4.33 8.19
CA ALA A 399 42.85 -5.23 9.25
C ALA A 399 41.32 -5.18 9.37
N ILE A 400 40.69 -4.01 9.25
CA ILE A 400 39.23 -3.87 9.18
C ILE A 400 38.67 -4.63 7.96
N GLY A 401 39.26 -4.38 6.78
CA GLY A 401 38.84 -5.05 5.54
C GLY A 401 38.99 -6.57 5.61
N THR A 402 40.13 -7.04 6.14
CA THR A 402 40.38 -8.48 6.34
C THR A 402 39.41 -9.07 7.35
N GLY A 403 39.16 -8.38 8.48
CA GLY A 403 38.19 -8.82 9.49
C GLY A 403 36.79 -8.99 8.92
N PHE A 404 36.32 -8.02 8.14
CA PHE A 404 35.04 -8.10 7.43
C PHE A 404 34.96 -9.30 6.47
N VAL A 405 35.99 -9.49 5.62
CA VAL A 405 36.02 -10.58 4.65
C VAL A 405 36.05 -11.95 5.35
N MET A 406 36.82 -12.08 6.43
CA MET A 406 36.89 -13.32 7.20
C MET A 406 35.56 -13.64 7.90
N ASP A 407 34.92 -12.64 8.51
CA ASP A 407 33.60 -12.80 9.13
C ASP A 407 32.54 -13.17 8.08
N ALA A 408 32.50 -12.47 6.94
CA ALA A 408 31.60 -12.79 5.84
C ALA A 408 31.84 -14.20 5.28
N ALA A 409 33.10 -14.60 5.07
CA ALA A 409 33.44 -15.94 4.60
C ALA A 409 33.03 -17.03 5.61
N GLU A 410 33.23 -16.78 6.90
CA GLU A 410 32.79 -17.69 7.97
C GLU A 410 31.26 -17.80 8.01
N LEU A 411 30.54 -16.68 7.94
CA LEU A 411 29.07 -16.66 7.88
C LEU A 411 28.55 -17.45 6.68
N VAL A 412 29.13 -17.25 5.50
CA VAL A 412 28.72 -17.98 4.29
C VAL A 412 29.04 -19.47 4.42
N SER A 413 30.23 -19.83 4.90
CA SER A 413 30.59 -21.23 5.16
C SER A 413 29.61 -21.89 6.15
N ASN A 414 29.25 -21.19 7.22
CA ASN A 414 28.33 -21.68 8.25
C ASN A 414 26.89 -21.80 7.75
N SER A 415 26.49 -20.96 6.79
CA SER A 415 25.16 -21.02 6.16
C SER A 415 24.98 -22.25 5.24
N GLY A 416 26.08 -22.90 4.85
CA GLY A 416 26.06 -24.05 3.94
C GLY A 416 25.80 -23.67 2.48
N VAL A 417 25.87 -22.39 2.15
CA VAL A 417 25.63 -21.83 0.81
C VAL A 417 26.97 -21.66 0.08
N ASN A 418 26.96 -21.79 -1.25
CA ASN A 418 28.12 -21.48 -2.06
C ASN A 418 28.47 -19.99 -1.97
N PHE A 419 29.75 -19.66 -1.77
CA PHE A 419 30.20 -18.27 -1.63
C PHE A 419 29.84 -17.37 -2.82
N LEU A 420 29.96 -17.87 -4.05
CA LEU A 420 29.60 -17.11 -5.24
C LEU A 420 28.09 -16.91 -5.34
N GLU A 421 27.28 -17.91 -4.97
CA GLU A 421 25.81 -17.79 -4.96
C GLU A 421 25.33 -16.81 -3.88
N ALA A 422 25.96 -16.85 -2.69
CA ALA A 422 25.70 -15.90 -1.62
C ALA A 422 26.09 -14.48 -2.02
N ALA A 423 27.30 -14.28 -2.56
CA ALA A 423 27.78 -12.97 -3.01
C ALA A 423 26.91 -12.39 -4.15
N LYS A 424 26.49 -13.23 -5.11
CA LYS A 424 25.58 -12.83 -6.19
C LYS A 424 24.22 -12.43 -5.64
N THR A 425 23.62 -13.23 -4.76
CA THR A 425 22.29 -12.94 -4.24
C THR A 425 22.30 -11.73 -3.31
N THR A 426 23.34 -11.57 -2.48
CA THR A 426 23.54 -10.33 -1.70
C THR A 426 23.66 -9.12 -2.62
N LYS A 427 24.40 -9.23 -3.72
CA LYS A 427 24.47 -8.17 -4.74
C LYS A 427 23.09 -7.87 -5.34
N ASP A 428 22.35 -8.88 -5.78
CA ASP A 428 21.00 -8.70 -6.36
C ASP A 428 20.04 -8.02 -5.36
N LEU A 429 20.10 -8.39 -4.08
CA LEU A 429 19.33 -7.74 -3.00
C LEU A 429 19.76 -6.29 -2.76
N LEU A 430 21.07 -6.04 -2.72
CA LEU A 430 21.61 -4.69 -2.55
C LEU A 430 21.25 -3.80 -3.74
N VAL A 431 21.27 -4.32 -4.97
CA VAL A 431 20.82 -3.61 -6.18
C VAL A 431 19.36 -3.18 -6.03
N ALA A 432 18.50 -4.03 -5.47
CA ALA A 432 17.08 -3.70 -5.26
C ALA A 432 16.86 -2.66 -4.13
N ILE A 433 17.66 -2.70 -3.06
CA ILE A 433 17.39 -1.95 -1.82
C ILE A 433 18.21 -0.66 -1.70
N LEU A 434 19.47 -0.66 -2.12
CA LEU A 434 20.40 0.46 -1.94
C LEU A 434 19.87 1.78 -2.51
N PRO A 435 19.29 1.83 -3.74
CA PRO A 435 18.79 3.08 -4.30
C PRO A 435 17.72 3.74 -3.43
N HIS A 436 17.02 2.95 -2.61
CA HIS A 436 15.83 3.35 -1.86
C HIS A 436 16.06 3.41 -0.34
N SER A 437 17.27 3.11 0.14
CA SER A 437 17.56 2.98 1.57
C SER A 437 17.34 4.27 2.35
N GLU A 438 17.66 5.44 1.78
CA GLU A 438 17.35 6.74 2.39
C GLU A 438 15.84 6.98 2.52
N THR A 439 15.04 6.58 1.52
CA THR A 439 13.58 6.70 1.55
C THR A 439 12.99 5.84 2.65
N PHE A 440 13.44 4.58 2.76
CA PHE A 440 13.01 3.70 3.85
C PHE A 440 13.43 4.21 5.23
N ALA A 441 14.67 4.72 5.36
CA ALA A 441 15.14 5.27 6.63
C ALA A 441 14.35 6.52 7.04
N ALA A 442 14.08 7.43 6.09
CA ALA A 442 13.27 8.61 6.33
C ALA A 442 11.83 8.26 6.76
N TYR A 443 11.25 7.19 6.20
CA TYR A 443 9.94 6.69 6.64
C TYR A 443 9.99 6.07 8.05
N LEU A 444 10.94 5.15 8.29
CA LEU A 444 11.01 4.39 9.55
C LEU A 444 11.44 5.22 10.75
N TYR A 445 12.30 6.21 10.55
CA TYR A 445 12.91 6.98 11.64
C TYR A 445 12.56 8.47 11.59
N GLY A 446 12.10 8.97 10.45
CA GLY A 446 11.88 10.39 10.19
C GLY A 446 13.05 11.01 9.40
N PRO A 447 12.80 12.04 8.57
CA PRO A 447 13.81 12.62 7.67
C PRO A 447 14.95 13.35 8.40
N LYS A 448 14.74 13.73 9.67
CA LYS A 448 15.71 14.45 10.50
C LYS A 448 16.36 13.58 11.59
N ASP A 449 16.05 12.29 11.64
CA ASP A 449 16.59 11.39 12.66
C ASP A 449 18.06 11.04 12.37
N ALA A 450 18.86 10.90 13.43
CA ALA A 450 20.28 10.58 13.33
C ALA A 450 20.54 9.24 12.62
N ARG A 451 19.61 8.28 12.71
CA ARG A 451 19.68 6.99 12.00
C ARG A 451 19.48 7.16 10.50
N THR A 452 18.57 8.04 10.08
CA THR A 452 18.40 8.40 8.65
C THR A 452 19.68 9.04 8.11
N ALA A 453 20.28 9.97 8.85
CA ALA A 453 21.57 10.55 8.50
C ALA A 453 22.70 9.50 8.45
N ALA A 454 22.69 8.51 9.37
CA ALA A 454 23.65 7.42 9.37
C ALA A 454 23.52 6.52 8.13
N VAL A 455 22.30 6.25 7.65
CA VAL A 455 22.06 5.53 6.39
C VAL A 455 22.60 6.34 5.20
N GLY A 456 22.32 7.65 5.14
CA GLY A 456 22.90 8.51 4.11
C GLY A 456 24.43 8.48 4.09
N ASN A 457 25.06 8.60 5.26
CA ASN A 457 26.52 8.51 5.40
C ASN A 457 27.07 7.12 5.01
N MET A 458 26.32 6.04 5.26
CA MET A 458 26.69 4.69 4.82
C MET A 458 26.67 4.58 3.30
N LEU A 459 25.63 5.12 2.66
CA LEU A 459 25.55 5.16 1.20
C LEU A 459 26.69 6.03 0.61
N ASP A 460 27.08 7.14 1.27
CA ASP A 460 28.21 7.98 0.82
C ASP A 460 29.51 7.18 0.78
N ARG A 461 29.70 6.31 1.76
CA ARG A 461 30.85 5.40 1.79
C ARG A 461 30.78 4.36 0.68
N ILE A 462 29.60 3.82 0.36
CA ILE A 462 29.44 2.88 -0.76
C ILE A 462 29.75 3.55 -2.09
N ASP A 463 29.24 4.76 -2.31
CA ASP A 463 29.50 5.55 -3.53
C ASP A 463 30.98 5.91 -3.66
N TRP A 464 31.64 6.26 -2.54
CA TRP A 464 33.09 6.46 -2.51
C TRP A 464 33.86 5.17 -2.83
N VAL A 465 33.46 4.04 -2.23
CA VAL A 465 34.09 2.73 -2.51
C VAL A 465 34.00 2.38 -3.99
N LYS A 466 32.89 2.68 -4.67
CA LYS A 466 32.79 2.53 -6.13
C LYS A 466 33.83 3.35 -6.88
N GLN A 467 33.90 4.65 -6.55
CA GLN A 467 34.80 5.57 -7.24
C GLN A 467 36.27 5.18 -7.09
N GLU A 468 36.65 4.65 -5.94
CA GLU A 468 38.05 4.33 -5.64
C GLU A 468 38.44 2.88 -5.95
N LEU A 469 37.50 1.93 -5.85
CA LEU A 469 37.77 0.50 -6.05
C LEU A 469 37.21 -0.07 -7.35
N GLY A 470 36.51 0.73 -8.17
CA GLY A 470 36.00 0.34 -9.49
C GLY A 470 37.08 -0.19 -10.42
N ASP A 471 38.30 0.34 -10.31
CA ASP A 471 39.45 -0.09 -11.13
C ASP A 471 40.21 -1.30 -10.56
N VAL A 472 39.81 -1.85 -9.40
CA VAL A 472 40.49 -2.98 -8.75
C VAL A 472 39.95 -4.30 -9.29
N PRO A 473 40.77 -5.18 -9.91
CA PRO A 473 40.30 -6.46 -10.44
C PRO A 473 39.56 -7.30 -9.38
N LEU A 474 38.46 -7.96 -9.77
CA LEU A 474 37.55 -8.77 -8.93
C LEU A 474 36.66 -7.98 -7.95
N ILE A 475 37.10 -6.84 -7.44
CA ILE A 475 36.30 -5.97 -6.55
C ILE A 475 35.51 -4.95 -7.37
N GLY A 476 36.15 -4.35 -8.37
CA GLY A 476 35.57 -3.38 -9.30
C GLY A 476 34.28 -3.89 -9.94
N ASP A 477 34.33 -5.05 -10.61
CA ASP A 477 33.14 -5.68 -11.23
C ASP A 477 31.99 -5.97 -10.22
N TRP A 478 32.32 -6.16 -8.93
CA TRP A 478 31.30 -6.40 -7.91
C TRP A 478 30.66 -5.09 -7.43
N VAL A 479 31.46 -4.05 -7.22
CA VAL A 479 31.03 -2.76 -6.67
C VAL A 479 30.44 -1.84 -7.77
N ASP A 480 30.99 -1.84 -8.98
CA ASP A 480 30.55 -1.01 -10.12
C ASP A 480 29.09 -1.27 -10.53
N ASP A 481 28.67 -2.53 -10.43
CA ASP A 481 27.31 -2.97 -10.74
C ASP A 481 26.28 -2.59 -9.66
N LEU A 482 26.70 -2.09 -8.50
CA LEU A 482 25.74 -1.55 -7.54
C LEU A 482 25.15 -0.25 -8.12
N PRO A 483 23.83 -0.04 -8.05
CA PRO A 483 23.21 1.17 -8.60
C PRO A 483 23.60 2.40 -7.78
N ALA A 484 23.67 3.55 -8.46
CA ALA A 484 23.77 4.84 -7.78
C ALA A 484 22.47 5.13 -7.02
N ARG A 485 22.54 6.04 -6.05
CA ARG A 485 21.33 6.52 -5.38
C ARG A 485 20.34 7.08 -6.38
N SER A 486 19.07 6.77 -6.14
CA SER A 486 17.98 7.38 -6.88
C SER A 486 16.96 7.90 -5.91
N ARG A 487 16.54 9.16 -6.06
CA ARG A 487 15.23 9.53 -5.52
C ARG A 487 14.19 8.85 -6.38
N PRO A 488 13.29 8.03 -5.81
CA PRO A 488 12.23 7.41 -6.59
C PRO A 488 11.45 8.50 -7.34
N ALA A 489 11.02 8.19 -8.56
CA ALA A 489 10.08 9.07 -9.24
C ALA A 489 8.75 9.09 -8.47
N ILE A 490 8.00 10.18 -8.58
CA ILE A 490 6.62 10.21 -8.08
C ILE A 490 5.76 9.42 -9.07
N LYS A 491 5.10 8.37 -8.60
CA LYS A 491 4.19 7.58 -9.44
C LYS A 491 2.93 8.38 -9.72
N SER A 492 2.74 8.81 -10.96
CA SER A 492 1.52 9.53 -11.36
C SER A 492 0.26 8.65 -11.27
N ASP A 493 0.42 7.33 -11.34
CA ASP A 493 -0.64 6.33 -11.48
C ASP A 493 -1.03 5.60 -10.18
N PHE A 494 -0.28 5.74 -9.08
CA PHE A 494 -0.71 5.26 -7.74
C PHE A 494 -1.77 6.20 -7.14
N VAL A 495 -2.89 5.69 -6.61
CA VAL A 495 -3.93 6.54 -6.02
C VAL A 495 -4.38 5.97 -4.70
N SER A 496 -3.98 6.56 -3.59
CA SER A 496 -4.39 6.15 -2.23
C SER A 496 -5.82 6.62 -1.88
N PRO A 497 -6.47 6.02 -0.86
CA PRO A 497 -7.74 6.56 -0.35
C PRO A 497 -7.61 8.03 0.09
N THR A 498 -6.46 8.40 0.66
CA THR A 498 -6.14 9.78 1.06
C THR A 498 -6.07 10.73 -0.14
N ASP A 499 -5.54 10.30 -1.29
CA ASP A 499 -5.54 11.11 -2.52
C ASP A 499 -6.95 11.45 -2.99
N LEU A 500 -7.84 10.46 -2.91
CA LEU A 500 -9.25 10.64 -3.23
C LEU A 500 -9.89 11.58 -2.22
N ALA A 501 -9.66 11.37 -0.91
CA ALA A 501 -10.26 12.16 0.17
C ALA A 501 -9.98 13.66 0.07
N TYR A 502 -8.80 14.01 -0.42
CA TYR A 502 -8.34 15.40 -0.55
C TYR A 502 -8.47 15.93 -1.97
N ALA A 503 -9.04 15.14 -2.89
CA ALA A 503 -9.41 15.64 -4.20
C ALA A 503 -10.45 16.78 -4.05
N PRO A 504 -10.43 17.79 -4.94
CA PRO A 504 -11.29 18.97 -4.85
C PRO A 504 -12.73 18.70 -5.31
N PHE A 505 -13.31 17.59 -4.85
CA PHE A 505 -14.71 17.25 -5.07
C PHE A 505 -15.56 17.68 -3.89
N THR A 506 -16.85 17.89 -4.17
CA THR A 506 -17.85 17.97 -3.10
C THR A 506 -17.82 16.67 -2.31
N HIS A 507 -17.69 16.82 -0.99
CA HIS A 507 -17.66 15.72 -0.07
C HIS A 507 -18.53 16.00 1.15
N TYR A 508 -18.89 14.92 1.84
CA TYR A 508 -19.76 14.94 3.00
C TYR A 508 -19.18 14.00 4.06
N ASP A 509 -18.99 14.52 5.27
CA ASP A 509 -18.35 13.79 6.37
C ASP A 509 -19.37 13.35 7.42
N TYR A 510 -19.22 12.10 7.87
CA TYR A 510 -20.12 11.44 8.81
C TYR A 510 -19.34 10.71 9.89
N ASN A 511 -19.93 10.69 11.10
CA ASN A 511 -19.38 9.99 12.26
C ASN A 511 -17.91 10.39 12.58
N VAL A 512 -17.56 11.66 12.35
CA VAL A 512 -16.21 12.19 12.62
C VAL A 512 -15.96 12.22 14.12
N LYS A 513 -14.95 11.47 14.57
CA LYS A 513 -14.64 11.36 16.00
C LYS A 513 -13.84 12.58 16.48
N PRO A 514 -14.15 13.12 17.68
CA PRO A 514 -13.32 14.16 18.28
C PRO A 514 -11.85 13.74 18.36
N GLY A 515 -10.95 14.60 17.89
CA GLY A 515 -9.51 14.32 17.86
C GLY A 515 -9.01 13.51 16.67
N HIS A 516 -9.89 13.13 15.75
CA HIS A 516 -9.54 12.42 14.50
C HIS A 516 -10.02 13.25 13.30
N PRO A 517 -9.39 14.40 13.01
CA PRO A 517 -9.78 15.22 11.87
C PRO A 517 -9.60 14.44 10.57
N LEU A 518 -10.55 14.62 9.65
CA LEU A 518 -10.50 14.02 8.33
C LEU A 518 -9.71 14.86 7.33
N ASP A 519 -9.48 16.13 7.62
CA ASP A 519 -8.76 17.05 6.75
C ASP A 519 -7.24 17.00 7.00
N PRO A 520 -6.41 17.37 6.01
CA PRO A 520 -4.97 17.39 6.18
C PRO A 520 -4.59 18.36 7.32
N PRO A 521 -3.53 18.05 8.09
CA PRO A 521 -2.97 19.01 9.05
C PRO A 521 -2.65 20.32 8.33
N VAL A 522 -2.92 21.46 8.98
CA VAL A 522 -2.71 22.80 8.41
C VAL A 522 -1.28 23.00 7.88
N ASP A 523 -0.30 22.29 8.44
CA ASP A 523 1.11 22.35 8.05
C ASP A 523 1.47 21.48 6.83
N GLN A 524 0.52 20.73 6.26
CA GLN A 524 0.69 19.92 5.04
C GLN A 524 -0.07 20.49 3.82
N ALA A 525 -0.77 21.60 3.97
CA ALA A 525 -1.62 22.20 2.93
C ALA A 525 -0.88 23.15 1.96
N SER A 526 0.45 23.03 1.81
CA SER A 526 1.28 23.94 1.01
C SER A 526 2.02 23.26 -0.14
#